data_AF-A0A0C1GT35-F1
#
_entry.id   AF-A0A0C1GT35-F1
#
_cell.length_a   1.000
_cell.length_b   1.000
_cell.length_c   1.000
_cell.angle_alpha   90.00
_cell.angle_beta   90.00
_cell.angle_gamma   90.00
#
_symmetry.space_group_name_H-M   'P 1'
#
loop_
_entity.id
_entity.type
_entity.pdbx_description
1 polymer ?
#
loop_
_entity_poly.entity_id
_entity_poly.type
_entity_poly.pdbx_seq_one_letter_code
_entity_poly.pdbx_strand_id
1 'polypeptide(L)'
;MKPVLKFEQLKAPDPAPLNLLPAGLPCMIGGLAKPDTVSTVFYRTHAGALYIEDFDPHPSGADPFSDLWPAIDAAHSDVDRTAPISLGPRGARSQSGGCALELVTMAKTDPPDSDDVEIGIIDAGIAFWNPAFRVKGAGTSCRFSSYGALKLSDKQFVGEALTSTEIEEFCARSDSANRLALVAKYPESVFGDTARWPLVRPQGLAHGTAMAEMVLSTAPETARLHGLELPVSVLRDLSGGQMTALMEIAVRALVEQVLKTRNQTGRSDNKQFKLVVLMAFGFTGGPLDGTAKGLNGLEGALTYYKEKGIDLELVLPIGNQLQDQLHARLAKGESVGWRVLPDDHSANTVEVIRGKDQPALKIAPPGGEFVKIPDTPGLFRIIVDDMAIGGVWTETLNGDRVRTRIALVPTAATRPRVPIAPFGKWRLACDGDAADLWILRDETGFEADPFQPQRPSWFEDHRYNVKDKFGMPALEDAPHRPGDPLSVVRRDGSASVLASSTNGQIRVVTAVLGDGQPAFYASMLPNGQTADDSMSLEDAAPSMATYDLQPIGPFLGRAVLGNGGKDRFRAAGTSLASARMAGKIASM
;
A
#
# COMPACT_ATOMS: atom_id res chain seq x y z
N MET A 1 13.33 -38.33 0.74
CA MET A 1 14.55 -37.48 0.72
C MET A 1 14.20 -36.17 1.39
N LYS A 2 15.05 -35.61 2.26
CA LYS A 2 14.78 -34.30 2.87
C LYS A 2 15.05 -33.20 1.83
N PRO A 3 14.20 -32.18 1.68
CA PRO A 3 14.44 -31.09 0.74
C PRO A 3 15.78 -30.38 1.04
N VAL A 4 16.53 -30.08 0.00
CA VAL A 4 17.82 -29.38 0.10
C VAL A 4 17.64 -27.93 -0.36
N LEU A 5 17.80 -27.00 0.58
CA LEU A 5 17.76 -25.56 0.34
C LEU A 5 19.17 -25.01 0.13
N LYS A 6 19.37 -24.17 -0.89
CA LYS A 6 20.62 -23.41 -1.11
C LYS A 6 20.32 -22.01 -1.65
N PHE A 7 21.34 -21.14 -1.56
CA PHE A 7 21.29 -19.77 -2.08
C PHE A 7 22.36 -19.58 -3.14
N GLU A 8 22.03 -18.88 -4.21
CA GLU A 8 22.94 -18.51 -5.30
C GLU A 8 22.98 -16.99 -5.43
N GLN A 9 24.16 -16.37 -5.29
CA GLN A 9 24.28 -14.92 -5.41
C GLN A 9 24.07 -14.46 -6.86
N LEU A 10 23.24 -13.45 -7.03
CA LEU A 10 23.03 -12.76 -8.29
C LEU A 10 23.88 -11.48 -8.32
N LYS A 11 24.37 -11.12 -9.49
CA LYS A 11 24.96 -9.80 -9.77
C LYS A 11 23.85 -8.78 -9.85
N ALA A 12 23.43 -8.30 -8.68
CA ALA A 12 22.51 -7.20 -8.57
C ALA A 12 23.22 -5.85 -8.54
N PRO A 13 22.52 -4.78 -8.96
CA PRO A 13 22.95 -3.41 -8.75
C PRO A 13 23.32 -3.10 -7.29
N ASP A 14 24.36 -2.28 -7.08
CA ASP A 14 24.72 -1.73 -5.77
C ASP A 14 24.68 -0.18 -5.82
N PRO A 15 23.89 0.49 -4.96
CA PRO A 15 22.88 -0.11 -4.08
C PRO A 15 21.70 -0.69 -4.87
N ALA A 16 21.09 -1.73 -4.33
CA ALA A 16 19.85 -2.31 -4.86
C ALA A 16 18.63 -1.53 -4.33
N PRO A 17 17.57 -1.33 -5.13
CA PRO A 17 16.40 -0.55 -4.72
C PRO A 17 15.58 -1.25 -3.63
N LEU A 18 14.93 -0.45 -2.78
CA LEU A 18 14.25 -0.93 -1.57
C LEU A 18 13.17 -1.99 -1.83
N ASN A 19 12.45 -1.85 -2.93
CA ASN A 19 11.30 -2.69 -3.31
C ASN A 19 11.66 -3.69 -4.42
N LEU A 20 12.96 -3.98 -4.62
CA LEU A 20 13.41 -4.97 -5.60
C LEU A 20 12.71 -6.32 -5.41
N LEU A 21 12.45 -6.71 -4.17
CA LEU A 21 11.59 -7.86 -3.86
C LEU A 21 10.27 -7.39 -3.26
N PRO A 22 9.14 -7.97 -3.73
CA PRO A 22 9.00 -9.10 -4.67
C PRO A 22 8.91 -8.74 -6.15
N ALA A 23 8.93 -7.46 -6.53
CA ALA A 23 8.70 -7.03 -7.91
C ALA A 23 9.68 -7.66 -8.93
N GLY A 24 10.93 -7.93 -8.54
CA GLY A 24 11.97 -8.57 -9.36
C GLY A 24 11.94 -10.10 -9.35
N LEU A 25 11.04 -10.73 -8.59
CA LEU A 25 10.92 -12.18 -8.46
C LEU A 25 10.69 -12.91 -9.81
N PRO A 26 9.83 -12.41 -10.72
CA PRO A 26 9.65 -13.04 -12.02
C PRO A 26 10.94 -13.10 -12.84
N CYS A 27 11.77 -12.06 -12.76
CA CYS A 27 13.06 -11.99 -13.46
C CYS A 27 14.06 -13.02 -12.91
N MET A 28 14.10 -13.22 -11.59
CA MET A 28 15.07 -14.11 -10.95
C MET A 28 14.91 -15.60 -11.29
N ILE A 29 13.69 -16.05 -11.59
CA ILE A 29 13.34 -17.48 -11.62
C ILE A 29 13.39 -18.08 -13.04
N GLY A 30 13.60 -17.25 -14.07
CA GLY A 30 14.01 -17.74 -15.40
C GLY A 30 13.06 -18.81 -15.97
N GLY A 31 11.76 -18.55 -15.96
CA GLY A 31 10.75 -19.51 -16.44
C GLY A 31 9.33 -18.96 -16.60
N LEU A 32 9.09 -17.71 -16.20
CA LEU A 32 7.78 -17.07 -16.27
C LEU A 32 7.51 -16.30 -17.58
N ALA A 33 8.51 -16.08 -18.45
CA ALA A 33 8.38 -15.27 -19.68
C ALA A 33 7.99 -16.13 -20.92
N LYS A 34 7.09 -15.71 -21.82
CA LYS A 34 6.98 -14.41 -22.53
C LYS A 34 5.51 -14.00 -22.87
N PRO A 35 5.21 -12.79 -23.41
CA PRO A 35 5.95 -11.52 -23.49
C PRO A 35 5.28 -10.33 -22.74
N ASP A 36 4.17 -10.53 -22.02
CA ASP A 36 3.33 -9.46 -21.45
C ASP A 36 3.47 -9.35 -19.92
N THR A 37 4.46 -8.79 -19.25
CA THR A 37 5.45 -7.77 -19.55
C THR A 37 6.10 -7.48 -18.18
N VAL A 38 7.41 -7.24 -18.14
CA VAL A 38 8.13 -6.53 -17.06
C VAL A 38 9.09 -5.68 -17.90
N SER A 39 9.19 -4.37 -17.80
CA SER A 39 9.35 -3.59 -16.58
C SER A 39 9.01 -2.13 -16.87
N THR A 40 8.52 -1.42 -15.87
CA THR A 40 8.51 0.06 -15.84
C THR A 40 9.16 0.45 -14.51
N VAL A 41 10.41 0.92 -14.57
CA VAL A 41 11.33 1.29 -13.48
C VAL A 41 11.10 2.74 -13.11
N PHE A 42 10.64 3.03 -11.89
CA PHE A 42 10.52 4.40 -11.39
C PHE A 42 11.75 4.76 -10.58
N TYR A 43 12.38 5.91 -10.78
CA TYR A 43 13.41 6.41 -9.87
C TYR A 43 13.32 7.92 -9.73
N ARG A 44 13.85 8.44 -8.62
CA ARG A 44 13.85 9.87 -8.30
C ARG A 44 15.26 10.45 -8.47
N THR A 45 15.39 11.62 -9.08
CA THR A 45 16.67 12.37 -9.09
C THR A 45 16.75 13.34 -7.92
N HIS A 46 17.95 13.86 -7.66
CA HIS A 46 18.18 14.90 -6.64
C HIS A 46 17.34 16.16 -6.85
N ALA A 47 16.90 16.45 -8.07
CA ALA A 47 16.01 17.58 -8.38
C ALA A 47 14.52 17.30 -8.08
N GLY A 48 14.20 16.13 -7.53
CA GLY A 48 12.81 15.74 -7.24
C GLY A 48 12.02 15.30 -8.48
N ALA A 49 12.65 15.18 -9.65
CA ALA A 49 12.02 14.64 -10.84
C ALA A 49 11.97 13.11 -10.77
N LEU A 50 10.88 12.54 -11.27
CA LEU A 50 10.65 11.10 -11.33
C LEU A 50 10.78 10.63 -12.77
N TYR A 51 11.57 9.59 -12.96
CA TYR A 51 11.82 9.03 -14.27
C TYR A 51 11.33 7.61 -14.33
N ILE A 52 10.89 7.25 -15.52
CA ILE A 52 10.31 5.97 -15.82
C ILE A 52 11.13 5.33 -16.95
N GLU A 53 11.74 4.18 -16.72
CA GLU A 53 12.51 3.45 -17.72
C GLU A 53 11.96 2.03 -17.92
N ASP A 54 11.82 1.61 -19.18
CA ASP A 54 11.43 0.24 -19.47
C ASP A 54 12.67 -0.65 -19.43
N PHE A 55 12.59 -1.79 -18.76
CA PHE A 55 13.67 -2.79 -18.74
C PHE A 55 13.24 -4.02 -19.53
N ASP A 56 13.95 -4.33 -20.61
CA ASP A 56 13.69 -5.49 -21.46
C ASP A 56 14.30 -6.76 -20.82
N PRO A 57 13.54 -7.87 -20.68
CA PRO A 57 14.07 -9.10 -20.13
C PRO A 57 15.19 -9.68 -21.02
N HIS A 58 16.36 -9.93 -20.43
CA HIS A 58 17.54 -10.40 -21.15
C HIS A 58 17.32 -11.82 -21.72
N PRO A 59 17.48 -12.06 -23.04
CA PRO A 59 17.08 -13.31 -23.68
C PRO A 59 18.04 -14.51 -23.52
N SER A 60 19.08 -14.45 -22.67
CA SER A 60 20.25 -15.34 -22.81
C SER A 60 20.76 -16.07 -21.55
N GLY A 61 19.99 -16.19 -20.47
CA GLY A 61 20.49 -16.82 -19.23
C GLY A 61 21.60 -16.04 -18.53
N ALA A 62 21.90 -14.82 -19.00
CA ALA A 62 22.63 -13.81 -18.26
C ALA A 62 21.80 -13.35 -17.05
N ASP A 63 22.49 -12.76 -16.07
CA ASP A 63 21.82 -12.17 -14.92
C ASP A 63 20.85 -11.07 -15.38
N PRO A 64 19.54 -11.17 -15.06
CA PRO A 64 18.58 -10.17 -15.49
C PRO A 64 18.81 -8.79 -14.87
N PHE A 65 19.70 -8.63 -13.89
CA PHE A 65 19.98 -7.35 -13.25
C PHE A 65 21.37 -6.78 -13.57
N SER A 66 22.24 -7.51 -14.29
CA SER A 66 23.63 -7.06 -14.50
C SER A 66 23.75 -5.75 -15.27
N ASP A 67 22.76 -5.42 -16.09
CA ASP A 67 22.79 -4.26 -16.98
C ASP A 67 21.83 -3.13 -16.54
N LEU A 68 21.14 -3.28 -15.40
CA LEU A 68 20.12 -2.31 -14.98
C LEU A 68 20.69 -0.91 -14.72
N TRP A 69 21.69 -0.78 -13.84
CA TRP A 69 22.31 0.52 -13.56
C TRP A 69 23.16 1.07 -14.69
N PRO A 70 24.00 0.29 -15.38
CA PRO A 70 24.69 0.78 -16.56
C PRO A 70 23.74 1.39 -17.61
N ALA A 71 22.57 0.78 -17.84
CA ALA A 71 21.56 1.31 -18.75
C ALA A 71 20.94 2.63 -18.25
N ILE A 72 20.64 2.72 -16.95
CA ILE A 72 20.06 3.93 -16.33
C ILE A 72 21.08 5.07 -16.29
N ASP A 73 22.32 4.82 -15.88
CA ASP A 73 23.41 5.80 -15.85
C ASP A 73 23.69 6.37 -17.25
N ALA A 74 23.65 5.51 -18.28
CA ALA A 74 23.84 5.93 -19.66
C ALA A 74 22.74 6.89 -20.14
N ALA A 75 21.54 6.77 -19.58
CA ALA A 75 20.41 7.63 -19.90
C ALA A 75 20.34 8.87 -18.98
N HIS A 76 20.81 8.78 -17.72
CA HIS A 76 20.62 9.81 -16.68
C HIS A 76 21.76 9.83 -15.67
N SER A 77 22.47 10.96 -15.55
CA SER A 77 23.66 11.09 -14.68
C SER A 77 23.36 11.31 -13.18
N ASP A 78 22.14 11.75 -12.84
CA ASP A 78 21.83 12.34 -11.51
C ASP A 78 20.81 11.50 -10.70
N VAL A 79 20.79 10.19 -10.93
CA VAL A 79 19.84 9.25 -10.32
C VAL A 79 20.24 8.88 -8.90
N ASP A 80 19.30 8.99 -7.96
CA ASP A 80 19.45 8.37 -6.65
C ASP A 80 19.22 6.86 -6.76
N ARG A 81 20.31 6.10 -6.82
CA ARG A 81 20.29 4.63 -6.91
C ARG A 81 19.70 3.94 -5.68
N THR A 82 19.45 4.66 -4.59
CA THR A 82 18.85 4.10 -3.37
C THR A 82 17.33 4.25 -3.32
N ALA A 83 16.75 5.01 -4.26
CA ALA A 83 15.31 5.26 -4.33
C ALA A 83 14.53 3.97 -4.67
N PRO A 84 13.27 3.83 -4.20
CA PRO A 84 12.40 2.74 -4.62
C PRO A 84 12.18 2.72 -6.14
N ILE A 85 12.21 1.52 -6.73
CA ILE A 85 11.92 1.21 -8.13
C ILE A 85 10.76 0.22 -8.20
N SER A 86 9.61 0.63 -8.73
CA SER A 86 8.61 -0.36 -9.14
C SER A 86 9.08 -1.07 -10.42
N LEU A 87 8.78 -2.37 -10.57
CA LEU A 87 8.99 -3.14 -11.81
C LEU A 87 7.60 -3.58 -12.28
N GLY A 88 6.94 -2.76 -13.10
CA GLY A 88 5.57 -2.99 -13.58
C GLY A 88 5.46 -3.62 -14.98
N PRO A 89 4.27 -4.07 -15.40
CA PRO A 89 4.04 -4.56 -16.76
C PRO A 89 3.99 -3.42 -17.80
N ARG A 90 4.74 -3.57 -18.90
CA ARG A 90 4.71 -2.74 -20.13
C ARG A 90 3.31 -2.64 -20.73
N GLY A 91 2.94 -1.42 -21.13
CA GLY A 91 1.89 -1.12 -22.10
C GLY A 91 2.42 -1.07 -23.55
N ALA A 92 1.52 -0.97 -24.53
CA ALA A 92 1.86 -1.05 -25.95
C ALA A 92 2.70 0.15 -26.46
N ARG A 93 3.91 -0.14 -26.98
CA ARG A 93 4.83 0.72 -27.77
C ARG A 93 5.10 2.14 -27.24
N SER A 94 6.21 2.29 -26.50
CA SER A 94 6.75 3.57 -26.02
C SER A 94 7.97 4.06 -26.83
N GLN A 95 8.04 5.39 -27.04
CA GLN A 95 9.26 6.17 -27.24
C GLN A 95 9.66 6.81 -25.89
N SER A 96 10.94 7.08 -25.68
CA SER A 96 11.50 7.66 -24.44
C SER A 96 11.08 9.12 -24.20
N GLY A 97 10.49 9.42 -23.04
CA GLY A 97 10.32 10.80 -22.52
C GLY A 97 10.25 10.79 -21.00
N GLY A 98 10.94 11.68 -20.29
CA GLY A 98 10.78 11.85 -18.83
C GLY A 98 9.54 12.68 -18.50
N CYS A 99 8.91 12.44 -17.35
CA CYS A 99 7.88 13.31 -16.80
C CYS A 99 8.49 14.19 -15.71
N ALA A 100 8.82 15.44 -16.06
CA ALA A 100 8.97 16.45 -15.03
C ALA A 100 7.57 16.86 -14.59
N LEU A 101 7.17 16.51 -13.37
CA LEU A 101 6.08 17.22 -12.71
C LEU A 101 6.55 18.67 -12.56
N GLU A 102 6.03 19.57 -13.41
CA GLU A 102 6.39 20.99 -13.36
C GLU A 102 5.88 21.57 -12.05
N LEU A 103 6.81 21.78 -11.13
CA LEU A 103 6.53 22.33 -9.82
C LEU A 103 6.00 23.76 -9.96
N VAL A 104 4.71 23.95 -9.70
CA VAL A 104 4.10 25.27 -9.67
C VAL A 104 4.70 26.07 -8.51
N THR A 105 5.41 27.15 -8.82
CA THR A 105 5.88 28.12 -7.83
C THR A 105 4.74 29.01 -7.37
N MET A 106 4.36 28.92 -6.10
CA MET A 106 3.55 29.94 -5.42
C MET A 106 4.45 30.97 -4.73
N ALA A 107 4.04 32.24 -4.75
CA ALA A 107 4.70 33.29 -3.97
C ALA A 107 4.32 33.18 -2.48
N LYS A 108 5.27 33.43 -1.57
CA LYS A 108 5.00 33.47 -0.12
C LYS A 108 4.10 34.66 0.22
N THR A 109 3.00 34.40 0.93
CA THR A 109 1.98 35.39 1.33
C THR A 109 1.37 35.02 2.69
N ASP A 110 0.37 35.80 3.11
CA ASP A 110 -0.38 35.71 4.36
C ASP A 110 -0.93 34.30 4.69
N PRO A 111 -1.13 33.98 5.99
CA PRO A 111 -1.65 32.67 6.45
C PRO A 111 -3.01 32.30 5.82
N PRO A 112 -3.36 31.00 5.77
CA PRO A 112 -4.61 30.55 5.17
C PRO A 112 -5.81 31.14 5.92
N ASP A 113 -6.84 31.51 5.16
CA ASP A 113 -8.16 31.81 5.71
C ASP A 113 -8.77 30.49 6.23
N SER A 114 -9.39 30.50 7.42
CA SER A 114 -9.90 29.27 8.06
C SER A 114 -10.97 28.57 7.23
N ASP A 115 -11.60 29.29 6.31
CA ASP A 115 -12.67 28.78 5.44
C ASP A 115 -12.15 28.18 4.11
N ASP A 116 -10.84 28.28 3.81
CA ASP A 116 -10.25 27.78 2.56
C ASP A 116 -9.59 26.41 2.74
N VAL A 117 -10.44 25.38 2.86
CA VAL A 117 -10.03 23.98 3.04
C VAL A 117 -10.42 23.12 1.84
N GLU A 118 -9.46 22.38 1.31
CA GLU A 118 -9.63 21.35 0.29
C GLU A 118 -9.35 19.96 0.90
N ILE A 119 -10.06 18.93 0.44
CA ILE A 119 -9.83 17.55 0.89
C ILE A 119 -9.49 16.69 -0.32
N GLY A 120 -8.33 16.04 -0.29
CA GLY A 120 -7.92 15.07 -1.29
C GLY A 120 -8.09 13.64 -0.80
N ILE A 121 -8.51 12.74 -1.69
CA ILE A 121 -8.68 11.31 -1.41
C ILE A 121 -7.89 10.53 -2.44
N ILE A 122 -6.86 9.82 -1.98
CA ILE A 122 -6.07 8.88 -2.78
C ILE A 122 -6.55 7.47 -2.43
N ASP A 123 -7.19 6.80 -3.39
CA ASP A 123 -7.78 5.48 -3.15
C ASP A 123 -7.89 4.63 -4.43
N ALA A 124 -8.39 3.42 -4.27
CA ALA A 124 -8.67 2.42 -5.27
C ALA A 124 -10.11 2.53 -5.79
N GLY A 125 -10.34 3.54 -6.63
CA GLY A 125 -11.61 3.81 -7.29
C GLY A 125 -12.59 4.57 -6.41
N ILE A 126 -13.08 5.70 -6.92
CA ILE A 126 -14.12 6.49 -6.29
C ILE A 126 -15.21 6.73 -7.31
N ALA A 127 -16.42 6.22 -7.04
CA ALA A 127 -17.59 6.49 -7.86
C ALA A 127 -18.11 7.90 -7.54
N PHE A 128 -17.33 8.93 -7.86
CA PHE A 128 -17.61 10.34 -7.56
C PHE A 128 -18.94 10.82 -8.16
N TRP A 129 -19.46 10.12 -9.17
CA TRP A 129 -20.78 10.34 -9.76
C TRP A 129 -21.95 9.84 -8.90
N ASN A 130 -21.69 9.26 -7.72
CA ASN A 130 -22.78 8.82 -6.85
C ASN A 130 -23.64 10.03 -6.42
N PRO A 131 -24.99 9.95 -6.56
CA PRO A 131 -25.89 11.03 -6.16
C PRO A 131 -25.78 11.49 -4.70
N ALA A 132 -25.24 10.66 -3.80
CA ALA A 132 -25.02 11.06 -2.40
C ALA A 132 -23.90 12.13 -2.25
N PHE A 133 -23.04 12.29 -3.26
CA PHE A 133 -21.96 13.28 -3.27
C PHE A 133 -22.38 14.62 -3.87
N ARG A 134 -23.69 14.90 -3.94
CA ARG A 134 -24.21 16.21 -4.38
C ARG A 134 -24.35 17.17 -3.20
N VAL A 135 -24.13 18.47 -3.45
CA VAL A 135 -24.47 19.53 -2.49
C VAL A 135 -25.99 19.52 -2.25
N LYS A 136 -26.43 19.68 -0.99
CA LYS A 136 -27.85 19.83 -0.66
C LYS A 136 -28.30 21.26 -1.02
N GLY A 137 -29.24 21.42 -1.95
CA GLY A 137 -29.82 22.73 -2.30
C GLY A 137 -30.06 22.96 -3.79
N ALA A 138 -30.28 24.22 -4.19
CA ALA A 138 -30.72 24.64 -5.53
C ALA A 138 -29.65 24.52 -6.64
N GLY A 139 -28.47 24.00 -6.33
CA GLY A 139 -27.47 23.55 -7.29
C GLY A 139 -27.07 22.13 -6.96
N THR A 140 -27.51 21.16 -7.76
CA THR A 140 -27.19 19.73 -7.61
C THR A 140 -25.76 19.42 -8.02
N SER A 141 -24.79 20.31 -7.77
CA SER A 141 -23.42 20.12 -8.19
C SER A 141 -22.73 19.05 -7.34
N CYS A 142 -21.81 18.32 -7.95
CA CYS A 142 -20.96 17.36 -7.26
C CYS A 142 -20.07 18.06 -6.22
N ARG A 143 -19.81 17.40 -5.09
CA ARG A 143 -18.83 17.83 -4.09
C ARG A 143 -17.38 17.67 -4.57
N PHE A 144 -17.14 16.84 -5.57
CA PHE A 144 -15.84 16.71 -6.21
C PHE A 144 -15.60 17.87 -7.17
N SER A 145 -14.51 18.60 -6.95
CA SER A 145 -14.07 19.68 -7.85
C SER A 145 -13.12 19.20 -8.94
N SER A 146 -12.37 18.12 -8.67
CA SER A 146 -11.60 17.40 -9.69
C SER A 146 -11.46 15.92 -9.35
N TYR A 147 -11.26 15.11 -10.38
CA TYR A 147 -10.98 13.68 -10.27
C TYR A 147 -9.91 13.29 -11.27
N GLY A 148 -8.85 12.63 -10.81
CA GLY A 148 -7.80 12.10 -11.67
C GLY A 148 -7.59 10.63 -11.41
N ALA A 149 -6.81 10.00 -12.28
CA ALA A 149 -6.24 8.69 -12.03
C ALA A 149 -4.75 8.76 -12.38
N LEU A 150 -3.92 8.09 -11.58
CA LEU A 150 -2.55 7.83 -11.99
C LEU A 150 -2.60 6.78 -13.09
N LYS A 151 -2.01 7.11 -14.22
CA LYS A 151 -1.74 6.16 -15.30
C LYS A 151 -0.25 5.92 -15.33
N LEU A 152 0.16 4.66 -15.40
CA LEU A 152 1.53 4.29 -15.71
C LEU A 152 1.60 4.06 -17.23
N SER A 153 1.79 5.12 -18.02
CA SER A 153 1.86 5.02 -19.48
C SER A 153 2.86 6.01 -20.03
N ASP A 154 3.65 5.56 -21.00
CA ASP A 154 4.54 6.44 -21.78
C ASP A 154 5.47 7.28 -20.90
N LYS A 155 5.95 6.67 -19.81
CA LYS A 155 6.88 7.30 -18.87
C LYS A 155 6.37 8.60 -18.24
N GLN A 156 5.05 8.78 -18.20
CA GLN A 156 4.39 9.93 -17.60
C GLN A 156 3.23 9.51 -16.71
N PHE A 157 3.01 10.30 -15.65
CA PHE A 157 1.75 10.28 -14.92
C PHE A 157 0.70 11.01 -15.79
N VAL A 158 0.10 10.27 -16.72
CA VAL A 158 -0.87 10.85 -17.66
C VAL A 158 -2.28 10.70 -17.11
N GLY A 159 -2.83 11.81 -16.65
CA GLY A 159 -4.26 11.94 -16.45
C GLY A 159 -4.58 13.40 -16.28
N GLU A 160 -5.01 14.06 -17.35
CA GLU A 160 -5.71 15.32 -17.16
C GLU A 160 -6.90 15.02 -16.24
N ALA A 161 -6.86 15.60 -15.04
CA ALA A 161 -7.95 15.50 -14.10
C ALA A 161 -9.22 16.00 -14.78
N LEU A 162 -10.33 15.30 -14.55
CA LEU A 162 -11.65 15.73 -14.95
C LEU A 162 -11.88 17.16 -14.43
N THR A 163 -12.24 18.04 -15.35
CA THR A 163 -12.73 19.38 -15.04
C THR A 163 -14.08 19.28 -14.32
N SER A 164 -14.49 20.36 -13.64
CA SER A 164 -15.80 20.38 -12.99
C SER A 164 -16.95 20.14 -13.98
N THR A 165 -16.84 20.62 -15.23
CA THR A 165 -17.81 20.35 -16.29
C THR A 165 -17.87 18.87 -16.63
N GLU A 166 -16.72 18.22 -16.84
CA GLU A 166 -16.68 16.78 -17.11
C GLU A 166 -17.24 15.99 -15.93
N ILE A 167 -16.91 16.36 -14.69
CA ILE A 167 -17.47 15.72 -13.49
C ILE A 167 -19.00 15.79 -13.51
N GLU A 168 -19.59 16.95 -13.82
CA GLU A 168 -21.03 17.11 -13.93
C GLU A 168 -21.64 16.24 -15.04
N GLU A 169 -20.95 16.09 -16.17
CA GLU A 169 -21.38 15.17 -17.23
C GLU A 169 -21.39 13.71 -16.76
N PHE A 170 -20.36 13.25 -16.05
CA PHE A 170 -20.35 11.91 -15.44
C PHE A 170 -21.51 11.75 -14.48
N CYS A 171 -21.71 12.75 -13.65
CA CYS A 171 -22.78 12.87 -12.68
C CYS A 171 -24.21 12.84 -13.28
N ALA A 172 -24.36 13.10 -14.59
CA ALA A 172 -25.63 13.01 -15.32
C ALA A 172 -25.85 11.67 -16.05
N ARG A 173 -24.83 10.80 -16.11
CA ARG A 173 -24.87 9.48 -16.78
C ARG A 173 -25.27 8.37 -15.81
N SER A 174 -25.56 7.19 -16.35
CA SER A 174 -25.72 5.97 -15.56
C SER A 174 -24.38 5.40 -15.08
N ASP A 175 -24.38 4.60 -14.01
CA ASP A 175 -23.17 3.94 -13.47
C ASP A 175 -22.42 3.16 -14.55
N SER A 176 -23.13 2.34 -15.34
CA SER A 176 -22.52 1.55 -16.42
C SER A 176 -21.87 2.43 -17.51
N ALA A 177 -22.50 3.54 -17.89
CA ALA A 177 -21.93 4.46 -18.87
C ALA A 177 -20.70 5.20 -18.33
N ASN A 178 -20.74 5.58 -17.04
CA ASN A 178 -19.60 6.20 -16.37
C ASN A 178 -18.39 5.28 -16.31
N ARG A 179 -18.58 3.99 -16.00
CA ARG A 179 -17.49 3.01 -15.98
C ARG A 179 -16.80 2.92 -17.33
N LEU A 180 -17.56 2.77 -18.42
CA LEU A 180 -17.00 2.71 -19.77
C LEU A 180 -16.24 3.99 -20.13
N ALA A 181 -16.82 5.16 -19.84
CA ALA A 181 -16.19 6.45 -20.11
C ALA A 181 -14.92 6.66 -19.27
N LEU A 182 -14.95 6.25 -18.01
CA LEU A 182 -13.81 6.37 -17.09
C LEU A 182 -12.66 5.48 -17.55
N VAL A 183 -12.94 4.25 -17.97
CA VAL A 183 -11.93 3.29 -18.46
C VAL A 183 -11.34 3.74 -19.78
N ALA A 184 -12.16 4.31 -20.66
CA ALA A 184 -11.66 4.90 -21.91
C ALA A 184 -10.67 6.05 -21.64
N LYS A 185 -10.90 6.85 -20.58
CA LYS A 185 -10.00 7.94 -20.19
C LYS A 185 -8.81 7.46 -19.35
N TYR A 186 -9.04 6.49 -18.48
CA TYR A 186 -8.10 5.92 -17.50
C TYR A 186 -8.09 4.38 -17.63
N PRO A 187 -7.29 3.81 -18.55
CA PRO A 187 -7.31 2.37 -18.84
C PRO A 187 -6.96 1.45 -17.66
N GLU A 188 -6.24 1.96 -16.66
CA GLU A 188 -5.90 1.23 -15.43
C GLU A 188 -6.91 1.44 -14.29
N SER A 189 -8.08 2.01 -14.58
CA SER A 189 -9.12 2.19 -13.58
C SER A 189 -9.66 0.84 -13.07
N VAL A 190 -9.89 0.73 -11.77
CA VAL A 190 -10.47 -0.46 -11.10
C VAL A 190 -11.90 -0.76 -11.53
N PHE A 191 -12.57 0.23 -12.15
CA PHE A 191 -13.90 0.10 -12.71
C PHE A 191 -13.91 -0.59 -14.09
N GLY A 192 -12.75 -0.78 -14.69
CA GLY A 192 -12.59 -1.47 -15.98
C GLY A 192 -12.70 -2.96 -15.89
N ASP A 193 -13.17 -3.56 -16.99
CA ASP A 193 -13.11 -5.00 -17.18
C ASP A 193 -11.63 -5.41 -17.22
N THR A 194 -11.23 -6.21 -16.25
CA THR A 194 -9.93 -6.87 -16.33
C THR A 194 -10.07 -8.13 -17.19
N ALA A 195 -8.99 -8.86 -17.44
CA ALA A 195 -8.98 -10.06 -18.30
C ALA A 195 -10.06 -11.12 -18.00
N ARG A 196 -10.77 -11.02 -16.86
CA ARG A 196 -11.90 -11.90 -16.52
C ARG A 196 -13.10 -11.16 -15.91
N TRP A 197 -12.89 -10.22 -14.95
CA TRP A 197 -13.95 -9.47 -14.25
C TRP A 197 -13.48 -8.07 -13.82
N PRO A 198 -14.36 -7.07 -13.69
CA PRO A 198 -13.98 -5.80 -13.07
C PRO A 198 -13.68 -6.00 -11.59
N LEU A 199 -12.62 -5.35 -11.08
CA LEU A 199 -12.28 -5.41 -9.64
C LEU A 199 -13.43 -4.89 -8.78
N VAL A 200 -14.13 -3.88 -9.28
CA VAL A 200 -15.28 -3.29 -8.64
C VAL A 200 -16.51 -3.55 -9.49
N ARG A 201 -17.49 -4.29 -8.97
CA ARG A 201 -18.75 -4.57 -9.69
C ARG A 201 -19.65 -3.33 -9.76
N PRO A 202 -20.51 -3.20 -10.80
CA PRO A 202 -21.63 -2.24 -10.81
C PRO A 202 -22.44 -2.33 -9.53
N GLN A 203 -22.76 -1.18 -8.93
CA GLN A 203 -23.46 -1.07 -7.63
C GLN A 203 -22.79 -1.76 -6.44
N GLY A 204 -21.63 -2.41 -6.63
CA GLY A 204 -20.82 -2.99 -5.57
C GLY A 204 -20.15 -1.93 -4.69
N LEU A 205 -19.30 -2.37 -3.77
CA LEU A 205 -18.49 -1.50 -2.93
C LEU A 205 -17.15 -1.20 -3.60
N ALA A 206 -16.83 0.08 -3.82
CA ALA A 206 -15.44 0.51 -4.01
C ALA A 206 -14.95 1.11 -2.69
N HIS A 207 -13.71 0.81 -2.33
CA HIS A 207 -13.11 1.30 -1.08
C HIS A 207 -13.12 2.83 -1.02
N GLY A 208 -12.68 3.50 -2.10
CA GLY A 208 -12.65 4.96 -2.18
C GLY A 208 -14.02 5.64 -2.13
N THR A 209 -15.07 5.00 -2.65
CA THR A 209 -16.46 5.49 -2.52
C THR A 209 -16.91 5.51 -1.06
N ALA A 210 -16.60 4.44 -0.30
CA ALA A 210 -16.87 4.41 1.13
C ALA A 210 -16.06 5.47 1.88
N MET A 211 -14.78 5.63 1.56
CA MET A 211 -13.93 6.66 2.16
C MET A 211 -14.48 8.07 1.93
N ALA A 212 -14.90 8.38 0.70
CA ALA A 212 -15.49 9.68 0.37
C ALA A 212 -16.76 9.97 1.18
N GLU A 213 -17.62 8.99 1.37
CA GLU A 213 -18.79 9.14 2.24
C GLU A 213 -18.37 9.42 3.71
N MET A 214 -17.40 8.66 4.21
CA MET A 214 -16.92 8.81 5.59
C MET A 214 -16.28 10.18 5.83
N VAL A 215 -15.50 10.70 4.89
CA VAL A 215 -14.99 12.08 4.90
C VAL A 215 -16.16 13.06 5.01
N LEU A 216 -17.13 12.97 4.09
CA LEU A 216 -18.29 13.88 4.04
C LEU A 216 -19.19 13.82 5.28
N SER A 217 -19.15 12.72 6.06
CA SER A 217 -19.90 12.62 7.31
C SER A 217 -19.41 13.55 8.42
N THR A 218 -18.23 14.16 8.25
CA THR A 218 -17.57 15.02 9.25
C THR A 218 -16.93 16.27 8.67
N ALA A 219 -16.77 16.35 7.34
CA ALA A 219 -16.24 17.53 6.64
C ALA A 219 -17.25 18.70 6.64
N PRO A 220 -16.79 19.96 6.57
CA PRO A 220 -17.69 21.10 6.48
C PRO A 220 -18.41 21.10 5.12
N GLU A 221 -19.60 21.71 5.05
CA GLU A 221 -20.37 21.73 3.80
C GLU A 221 -19.66 22.52 2.67
N THR A 222 -18.74 23.41 3.03
CA THR A 222 -17.95 24.24 2.11
C THR A 222 -16.71 23.54 1.56
N ALA A 223 -16.22 22.47 2.21
CA ALA A 223 -15.03 21.75 1.76
C ALA A 223 -15.27 21.07 0.42
N ARG A 224 -14.30 21.16 -0.48
CA ARG A 224 -14.35 20.50 -1.78
C ARG A 224 -13.50 19.25 -1.77
N LEU A 225 -13.95 18.27 -2.54
CA LEU A 225 -13.26 16.99 -2.66
C LEU A 225 -12.44 16.93 -3.95
N HIS A 226 -11.31 16.26 -3.87
CA HIS A 226 -10.45 15.93 -4.99
C HIS A 226 -10.16 14.44 -4.93
N GLY A 227 -10.51 13.69 -5.96
CA GLY A 227 -10.21 12.26 -6.03
C GLY A 227 -8.97 12.00 -6.88
N LEU A 228 -8.13 11.06 -6.44
CA LEU A 228 -7.05 10.49 -7.24
C LEU A 228 -7.11 8.96 -7.13
N GLU A 229 -7.36 8.31 -8.26
CA GLU A 229 -7.38 6.85 -8.35
C GLU A 229 -5.98 6.28 -8.60
N LEU A 230 -5.61 5.25 -7.83
CA LEU A 230 -4.37 4.51 -8.03
C LEU A 230 -4.52 3.44 -9.12
N PRO A 231 -3.44 3.11 -9.85
CA PRO A 231 -3.52 2.13 -10.93
C PRO A 231 -3.86 0.72 -10.42
N VAL A 232 -4.69 -0.01 -11.15
CA VAL A 232 -5.05 -1.40 -10.82
C VAL A 232 -3.84 -2.32 -10.65
N SER A 233 -2.76 -2.09 -11.39
CA SER A 233 -1.52 -2.86 -11.30
C SER A 233 -0.88 -2.78 -9.91
N VAL A 234 -0.93 -1.61 -9.30
CA VAL A 234 -0.37 -1.30 -7.98
C VAL A 234 -1.20 -1.93 -6.88
N LEU A 235 -2.52 -1.87 -7.02
CA LEU A 235 -3.46 -2.46 -6.07
C LEU A 235 -3.42 -3.99 -6.06
N ARG A 236 -2.97 -4.59 -7.16
CA ARG A 236 -2.72 -6.04 -7.28
C ARG A 236 -1.39 -6.47 -6.71
N ASP A 237 -0.47 -5.54 -6.44
CA ASP A 237 0.77 -5.84 -5.74
C ASP A 237 0.50 -5.96 -4.24
N LEU A 238 0.14 -7.17 -3.81
CA LEU A 238 -0.08 -7.48 -2.41
C LEU A 238 1.15 -7.33 -1.52
N SER A 239 2.35 -7.14 -2.06
CA SER A 239 3.54 -6.97 -1.23
C SER A 239 3.70 -5.57 -0.65
N GLY A 240 2.92 -4.60 -1.17
CA GLY A 240 3.09 -3.17 -0.86
C GLY A 240 4.34 -2.54 -1.51
N GLY A 241 5.13 -3.28 -2.29
CA GLY A 241 6.38 -2.81 -2.88
C GLY A 241 6.18 -1.72 -3.93
N GLN A 242 5.24 -1.90 -4.85
CA GLN A 242 4.86 -0.91 -5.86
C GLN A 242 4.17 0.29 -5.20
N MET A 243 3.28 0.02 -4.25
CA MET A 243 2.57 1.09 -3.55
C MET A 243 3.53 2.01 -2.80
N THR A 244 4.51 1.45 -2.07
CA THR A 244 5.54 2.23 -1.36
C THR A 244 6.30 3.19 -2.29
N ALA A 245 6.53 2.79 -3.55
CA ALA A 245 7.19 3.65 -4.53
C ALA A 245 6.27 4.77 -5.07
N LEU A 246 4.96 4.57 -5.04
CA LEU A 246 3.98 5.48 -5.63
C LEU A 246 3.38 6.49 -4.67
N MET A 247 3.46 6.28 -3.35
CA MET A 247 2.81 7.17 -2.37
C MET A 247 3.21 8.64 -2.53
N GLU A 248 4.51 8.92 -2.60
CA GLU A 248 5.01 10.29 -2.78
C GLU A 248 4.44 10.88 -4.07
N ILE A 249 4.42 10.09 -5.14
CA ILE A 249 3.96 10.51 -6.46
C ILE A 249 2.47 10.83 -6.43
N ALA A 250 1.67 9.98 -5.80
CA ALA A 250 0.25 10.17 -5.66
C ALA A 250 -0.08 11.46 -4.90
N VAL A 251 0.64 11.75 -3.82
CA VAL A 251 0.47 13.01 -3.08
C VAL A 251 0.82 14.21 -3.94
N ARG A 252 1.95 14.19 -4.64
CA ARG A 252 2.35 15.30 -5.54
C ARG A 252 1.32 15.53 -6.65
N ALA A 253 0.92 14.47 -7.34
CA ALA A 253 -0.06 14.53 -8.41
C ALA A 253 -1.42 15.09 -7.94
N LEU A 254 -1.87 14.68 -6.75
CA LEU A 254 -3.09 15.21 -6.16
C LEU A 254 -2.95 16.70 -5.83
N VAL A 255 -1.83 17.14 -5.24
CA VAL A 255 -1.59 18.56 -4.95
C VAL A 255 -1.59 19.39 -6.23
N GLU A 256 -0.93 18.92 -7.29
CA GLU A 256 -0.91 19.60 -8.59
C GLU A 256 -2.29 19.66 -9.24
N GLN A 257 -3.06 18.57 -9.15
CA GLN A 257 -4.46 18.55 -9.57
C GLN A 257 -5.28 19.62 -8.82
N VAL A 258 -5.12 19.74 -7.50
CA VAL A 258 -5.79 20.76 -6.69
C VAL A 258 -5.38 22.17 -7.15
N LEU A 259 -4.08 22.43 -7.31
CA LEU A 259 -3.57 23.73 -7.77
C LEU A 259 -4.10 24.11 -9.15
N LYS A 260 -4.12 23.18 -10.11
CA LYS A 260 -4.69 23.40 -11.44
C LYS A 260 -6.17 23.78 -11.34
N THR A 261 -6.95 23.07 -10.54
CA THR A 261 -8.37 23.38 -10.30
C THR A 261 -8.56 24.75 -9.66
N ARG A 262 -7.72 25.13 -8.68
CA ARG A 262 -7.77 26.46 -8.05
C ARG A 262 -7.46 27.58 -9.05
N ASN A 263 -6.45 27.40 -9.90
CA ASN A 263 -6.11 28.34 -10.98
C ASN A 263 -7.29 28.52 -11.97
N GLN A 264 -7.91 27.43 -12.39
CA GLN A 264 -9.04 27.47 -13.33
C GLN A 264 -10.29 28.13 -12.74
N THR A 265 -10.47 28.05 -11.41
CA THR A 265 -11.62 28.63 -10.71
C THR A 265 -11.36 30.04 -10.16
N GLY A 266 -10.22 30.66 -10.51
CA GLY A 266 -9.87 32.01 -10.05
C GLY A 266 -9.59 32.10 -8.55
N ARG A 267 -9.22 30.99 -7.91
CA ARG A 267 -8.84 30.91 -6.49
C ARG A 267 -7.33 30.90 -6.27
N SER A 268 -6.57 31.16 -7.33
CA SER A 268 -5.10 31.15 -7.33
C SER A 268 -4.47 32.45 -6.88
N ASP A 269 -5.18 33.26 -6.08
CA ASP A 269 -4.80 34.62 -5.71
C ASP A 269 -3.58 34.68 -4.74
N ASN A 270 -2.59 33.80 -4.94
CA ASN A 270 -1.45 33.58 -4.06
C ASN A 270 -1.87 33.41 -2.59
N LYS A 271 -3.06 32.93 -2.27
CA LYS A 271 -3.47 32.70 -0.88
C LYS A 271 -3.04 31.32 -0.44
N GLN A 272 -2.47 31.24 0.76
CA GLN A 272 -2.27 29.96 1.44
C GLN A 272 -3.62 29.27 1.63
N PHE A 273 -3.65 27.94 1.57
CA PHE A 273 -4.85 27.15 1.82
C PHE A 273 -4.46 25.85 2.53
N LYS A 274 -5.44 25.25 3.20
CA LYS A 274 -5.28 23.96 3.86
C LYS A 274 -5.70 22.83 2.91
N LEU A 275 -4.86 21.81 2.78
CA LEU A 275 -5.16 20.59 2.04
C LEU A 275 -5.04 19.39 2.99
N VAL A 276 -6.17 18.74 3.25
CA VAL A 276 -6.18 17.49 4.03
C VAL A 276 -6.23 16.33 3.04
N VAL A 277 -5.20 15.49 3.03
CA VAL A 277 -5.12 14.32 2.14
C VAL A 277 -5.39 13.05 2.94
N LEU A 278 -6.44 12.34 2.57
CA LEU A 278 -6.67 10.97 3.00
C LEU A 278 -5.94 10.02 2.06
N MET A 279 -5.05 9.19 2.61
CA MET A 279 -4.51 8.02 1.93
C MET A 279 -4.83 6.80 2.77
N ALA A 280 -5.86 6.06 2.36
CA ALA A 280 -6.49 5.04 3.18
C ALA A 280 -5.84 3.65 3.03
N PHE A 281 -4.50 3.60 3.02
CA PHE A 281 -3.70 2.39 2.86
C PHE A 281 -2.74 2.19 4.03
N GLY A 282 -2.48 0.93 4.37
CA GLY A 282 -1.52 0.52 5.39
C GLY A 282 -0.60 -0.57 4.85
N PHE A 283 0.70 -0.40 5.07
CA PHE A 283 1.74 -1.35 4.68
C PHE A 283 2.37 -1.99 5.89
N THR A 284 2.46 -3.31 5.88
CA THR A 284 3.26 -4.06 6.85
C THR A 284 4.73 -4.05 6.46
N GLY A 285 5.60 -4.17 7.46
CA GLY A 285 7.03 -4.31 7.26
C GLY A 285 7.79 -2.99 7.10
N GLY A 286 8.92 -2.94 7.79
CA GLY A 286 9.88 -1.87 7.79
C GLY A 286 10.33 -1.57 9.21
N PRO A 287 11.39 -0.78 9.37
CA PRO A 287 11.75 -0.29 10.69
C PRO A 287 10.63 0.64 11.19
N LEU A 288 9.97 0.26 12.28
CA LEU A 288 8.88 1.02 12.90
C LEU A 288 9.41 2.10 13.85
N ASP A 289 10.36 2.89 13.36
CA ASP A 289 11.07 3.93 14.12
C ASP A 289 11.21 5.25 13.33
N GLY A 290 10.41 5.42 12.28
CA GLY A 290 10.42 6.58 11.41
C GLY A 290 11.52 6.58 10.35
N THR A 291 12.39 5.56 10.29
CA THR A 291 13.51 5.54 9.34
C THR A 291 13.21 4.81 8.01
N ALA A 292 11.96 4.42 7.78
CA ALA A 292 11.57 3.73 6.57
C ALA A 292 11.72 4.63 5.32
N LYS A 293 12.48 4.22 4.30
CA LYS A 293 12.77 5.09 3.14
C LYS A 293 11.52 5.58 2.40
N GLY A 294 10.45 4.78 2.34
CA GLY A 294 9.18 5.18 1.73
C GLY A 294 8.49 6.33 2.48
N LEU A 295 8.70 6.42 3.79
CA LEU A 295 8.22 7.53 4.61
C LEU A 295 9.04 8.80 4.37
N ASN A 296 10.37 8.70 4.23
CA ASN A 296 11.23 9.86 3.99
C ASN A 296 10.83 10.65 2.72
N GLY A 297 10.47 9.94 1.64
CA GLY A 297 10.02 10.56 0.39
C GLY A 297 8.73 11.37 0.59
N LEU A 298 7.79 10.81 1.35
CA LEU A 298 6.53 11.44 1.71
C LEU A 298 6.74 12.67 2.60
N GLU A 299 7.53 12.55 3.66
CA GLU A 299 7.87 13.67 4.56
C GLU A 299 8.58 14.80 3.82
N GLY A 300 9.45 14.46 2.85
CA GLY A 300 10.07 15.42 1.95
C GLY A 300 9.06 16.17 1.08
N ALA A 301 8.03 15.50 0.56
CA ALA A 301 6.96 16.15 -0.20
C ALA A 301 6.10 17.08 0.68
N LEU A 302 5.76 16.65 1.90
CA LEU A 302 5.01 17.48 2.87
C LEU A 302 5.77 18.76 3.24
N THR A 303 7.07 18.62 3.53
CA THR A 303 7.94 19.76 3.84
C THR A 303 8.04 20.71 2.65
N TYR A 304 8.23 20.15 1.44
CA TYR A 304 8.30 20.93 0.21
C TYR A 304 7.05 21.79 -0.01
N TYR A 305 5.85 21.24 0.14
CA TYR A 305 4.61 22.00 -0.09
C TYR A 305 4.30 23.00 1.02
N LYS A 306 4.68 22.70 2.26
CA LYS A 306 4.61 23.66 3.37
C LYS A 306 5.46 24.90 3.09
N GLU A 307 6.67 24.74 2.56
CA GLU A 307 7.53 25.86 2.16
C GLU A 307 6.95 26.72 1.01
N LYS A 308 6.02 26.15 0.24
CA LYS A 308 5.26 26.82 -0.83
C LYS A 308 3.94 27.43 -0.35
N GLY A 309 3.63 27.39 0.95
CA GLY A 309 2.42 27.99 1.51
C GLY A 309 1.17 27.12 1.40
N ILE A 310 1.34 25.81 1.19
CA ILE A 310 0.23 24.85 1.24
C ILE A 310 0.32 24.12 2.58
N ASP A 311 -0.67 24.33 3.45
CA ASP A 311 -0.75 23.61 4.73
C ASP A 311 -1.32 22.21 4.48
N LEU A 312 -0.41 21.29 4.18
CA LEU A 312 -0.73 19.92 3.79
C LEU A 312 -0.69 18.99 5.01
N GLU A 313 -1.83 18.43 5.38
CA GLU A 313 -1.94 17.37 6.39
C GLU A 313 -2.29 16.04 5.70
N LEU A 314 -1.51 15.00 5.97
CA LEU A 314 -1.75 13.64 5.47
C LEU A 314 -2.36 12.79 6.58
N VAL A 315 -3.49 12.16 6.29
CA VAL A 315 -4.23 11.32 7.24
C VAL A 315 -4.15 9.87 6.79
N LEU A 316 -3.63 9.02 7.66
CA LEU A 316 -3.33 7.61 7.39
C LEU A 316 -4.02 6.69 8.41
N PRO A 317 -4.46 5.49 8.01
CA PRO A 317 -4.89 4.47 8.96
C PRO A 317 -3.68 3.85 9.70
N ILE A 318 -3.86 3.43 10.96
CA ILE A 318 -2.82 2.65 11.68
C ILE A 318 -2.63 1.24 11.10
N GLY A 319 -3.68 0.69 10.48
CA GLY A 319 -3.70 -0.63 9.84
C GLY A 319 -4.65 -1.62 10.52
N ASN A 320 -4.96 -2.72 9.84
CA ASN A 320 -5.99 -3.70 10.22
C ASN A 320 -5.42 -5.08 10.61
N GLN A 321 -4.14 -5.15 10.94
CA GLN A 321 -3.36 -6.40 10.95
C GLN A 321 -3.16 -7.00 12.35
N LEU A 322 -3.90 -6.51 13.36
CA LEU A 322 -3.70 -6.92 14.75
C LEU A 322 -3.82 -8.44 14.95
N GLN A 323 -4.74 -9.09 14.23
CA GLN A 323 -5.04 -10.52 14.37
C GLN A 323 -4.45 -11.38 13.26
N ASP A 324 -3.79 -10.79 12.27
CA ASP A 324 -3.36 -11.49 11.06
C ASP A 324 -2.04 -12.27 11.26
N GLN A 325 -1.45 -12.19 12.46
CA GLN A 325 -0.20 -12.89 12.81
C GLN A 325 0.94 -12.58 11.84
N LEU A 326 1.00 -11.32 11.36
CA LEU A 326 1.98 -10.86 10.36
C LEU A 326 3.27 -10.34 10.98
N HIS A 327 3.38 -10.20 12.30
CA HIS A 327 4.58 -9.75 12.98
C HIS A 327 5.08 -10.78 13.99
N ALA A 328 6.39 -10.99 14.02
CA ALA A 328 7.06 -11.80 15.02
C ALA A 328 8.36 -11.14 15.49
N ARG A 329 8.71 -11.36 16.76
CA ARG A 329 9.98 -10.95 17.35
C ARG A 329 10.69 -12.17 17.91
N LEU A 330 11.85 -12.47 17.35
CA LEU A 330 12.69 -13.60 17.77
C LEU A 330 13.81 -13.11 18.67
N ALA A 331 13.90 -13.65 19.87
CA ALA A 331 15.12 -13.56 20.68
C ALA A 331 16.12 -14.66 20.32
N LYS A 332 17.30 -14.62 20.95
CA LYS A 332 18.36 -15.60 20.78
C LYS A 332 17.89 -17.03 21.04
N GLY A 333 18.08 -17.89 20.04
CA GLY A 333 17.71 -19.30 20.09
C GLY A 333 16.23 -19.58 19.81
N GLU A 334 15.42 -18.55 19.59
CA GLU A 334 14.01 -18.72 19.25
C GLU A 334 13.79 -18.98 17.75
N SER A 335 12.65 -19.56 17.45
CA SER A 335 12.19 -19.79 16.07
C SER A 335 10.69 -19.58 15.95
N VAL A 336 10.25 -19.25 14.75
CA VAL A 336 8.84 -19.10 14.39
C VAL A 336 8.54 -19.91 13.14
N GLY A 337 7.32 -20.46 13.07
CA GLY A 337 6.81 -21.02 11.84
C GLY A 337 6.34 -19.93 10.89
N TRP A 338 6.58 -20.07 9.61
CA TRP A 338 5.94 -19.29 8.56
C TRP A 338 5.07 -20.23 7.72
N ARG A 339 3.76 -20.08 7.82
CA ARG A 339 2.80 -20.97 7.18
C ARG A 339 2.45 -20.45 5.79
N VAL A 340 2.90 -21.15 4.76
CA VAL A 340 2.53 -20.89 3.36
C VAL A 340 1.48 -21.91 2.93
N LEU A 341 0.35 -21.43 2.39
CA LEU A 341 -0.77 -22.29 2.00
C LEU A 341 -0.58 -22.91 0.60
N PRO A 342 -1.14 -24.11 0.35
CA PRO A 342 -1.22 -24.65 -1.01
C PRO A 342 -2.21 -23.84 -1.86
N ASP A 343 -2.06 -23.92 -3.17
CA ASP A 343 -2.91 -23.23 -4.14
C ASP A 343 -3.02 -21.71 -3.88
N ASP A 344 -1.91 -21.10 -3.51
CA ASP A 344 -1.79 -19.64 -3.35
C ASP A 344 -1.15 -19.03 -4.60
N HIS A 345 -1.86 -18.08 -5.21
CA HIS A 345 -1.42 -17.34 -6.40
C HIS A 345 -0.64 -16.06 -6.08
N SER A 346 -0.45 -15.73 -4.80
CA SER A 346 0.33 -14.55 -4.38
C SER A 346 1.81 -14.87 -4.12
N ALA A 347 2.66 -13.87 -4.26
CA ALA A 347 4.04 -13.96 -3.77
C ALA A 347 4.04 -13.85 -2.24
N ASN A 348 4.77 -14.74 -1.58
CA ASN A 348 4.85 -14.78 -0.13
C ASN A 348 6.16 -14.14 0.32
N THR A 349 6.09 -13.01 1.03
CA THR A 349 7.29 -12.25 1.38
C THR A 349 7.40 -12.02 2.88
N VAL A 350 8.58 -12.29 3.43
CA VAL A 350 8.95 -11.93 4.81
C VAL A 350 10.06 -10.89 4.77
N GLU A 351 9.91 -9.81 5.50
CA GLU A 351 10.99 -8.87 5.81
C GLU A 351 11.50 -9.10 7.24
N VAL A 352 12.80 -8.94 7.41
CA VAL A 352 13.50 -9.10 8.68
C VAL A 352 14.35 -7.87 8.92
N ILE A 353 14.29 -7.31 10.12
CA ILE A 353 15.14 -6.23 10.59
C ILE A 353 15.91 -6.70 11.84
N ARG A 354 17.23 -6.52 11.83
CA ARG A 354 18.09 -6.85 12.99
C ARG A 354 19.30 -5.92 13.06
N GLY A 355 20.04 -5.98 14.17
CA GLY A 355 21.34 -5.31 14.29
C GLY A 355 22.38 -5.89 13.33
N LYS A 356 23.26 -5.04 12.79
CA LYS A 356 24.30 -5.41 11.82
C LYS A 356 25.30 -6.41 12.36
N ASP A 357 25.64 -6.33 13.64
CA ASP A 357 26.60 -7.23 14.29
C ASP A 357 25.97 -8.56 14.73
N GLN A 358 24.65 -8.72 14.55
CA GLN A 358 23.97 -9.96 14.89
C GLN A 358 24.17 -11.03 13.81
N PRO A 359 24.26 -12.33 14.17
CA PRO A 359 24.30 -13.42 13.19
C PRO A 359 23.12 -13.40 12.23
N ALA A 360 23.36 -13.79 10.97
CA ALA A 360 22.30 -14.03 10.00
C ALA A 360 21.24 -15.02 10.51
N LEU A 361 19.99 -14.79 10.11
CA LEU A 361 18.91 -15.72 10.35
C LEU A 361 19.12 -17.04 9.61
N LYS A 362 18.45 -18.07 10.11
CA LYS A 362 18.33 -19.36 9.44
C LYS A 362 16.91 -19.57 8.94
N ILE A 363 16.77 -20.23 7.81
CA ILE A 363 15.48 -20.65 7.24
C ILE A 363 15.51 -22.14 6.89
N ALA A 364 14.40 -22.84 7.11
CA ALA A 364 14.22 -24.22 6.67
C ALA A 364 12.94 -24.35 5.83
N PRO A 365 12.96 -25.06 4.69
CA PRO A 365 11.75 -25.40 3.97
C PRO A 365 10.93 -26.44 4.75
N PRO A 366 9.65 -26.66 4.39
CA PRO A 366 8.82 -27.68 4.99
C PRO A 366 9.50 -29.07 4.96
N GLY A 367 9.75 -29.65 6.13
CA GLY A 367 10.41 -30.95 6.27
C GLY A 367 11.94 -30.96 6.02
N GLY A 368 12.54 -29.82 5.70
CA GLY A 368 13.98 -29.66 5.51
C GLY A 368 14.73 -29.17 6.75
N GLU A 369 16.04 -29.06 6.59
CA GLU A 369 16.96 -28.55 7.62
C GLU A 369 17.14 -27.04 7.53
N PHE A 370 17.59 -26.43 8.63
CA PHE A 370 17.93 -25.02 8.67
C PHE A 370 19.19 -24.72 7.85
N VAL A 371 19.11 -23.68 7.02
CA VAL A 371 20.23 -23.13 6.25
C VAL A 371 20.37 -21.66 6.59
N LYS A 372 21.60 -21.20 6.74
CA LYS A 372 21.91 -19.80 7.01
C LYS A 372 21.53 -18.95 5.79
N ILE A 373 20.75 -17.90 6.02
CA ILE A 373 20.42 -16.91 5.00
C ILE A 373 21.67 -16.06 4.71
N PRO A 374 21.97 -15.73 3.44
CA PRO A 374 23.05 -14.81 3.10
C PRO A 374 22.91 -13.46 3.82
N ASP A 375 23.97 -13.06 4.52
CA ASP A 375 24.03 -11.86 5.36
C ASP A 375 24.71 -10.67 4.64
N THR A 376 25.41 -10.95 3.55
CA THR A 376 26.07 -9.92 2.77
C THR A 376 25.04 -9.13 1.97
N PRO A 377 25.16 -7.79 1.89
CA PRO A 377 24.30 -6.99 1.02
C PRO A 377 24.30 -7.53 -0.41
N GLY A 378 23.12 -7.54 -1.03
CA GLY A 378 22.93 -8.03 -2.39
C GLY A 378 21.69 -8.90 -2.55
N LEU A 379 21.57 -9.49 -3.74
CA LEU A 379 20.46 -10.34 -4.15
C LEU A 379 20.92 -11.79 -4.32
N PHE A 380 20.09 -12.71 -3.86
CA PHE A 380 20.34 -14.14 -3.92
C PHE A 380 19.09 -14.85 -4.43
N ARG A 381 19.26 -15.82 -5.30
CA ARG A 381 18.21 -16.76 -5.69
C ARG A 381 18.07 -17.85 -4.62
N ILE A 382 16.82 -18.22 -4.29
CA ILE A 382 16.50 -19.34 -3.42
C ILE A 382 16.26 -20.58 -4.27
N ILE A 383 16.96 -21.67 -3.98
CA ILE A 383 16.85 -22.93 -4.71
C ILE A 383 16.49 -24.07 -3.75
N VAL A 384 15.44 -24.83 -4.06
CA VAL A 384 15.05 -26.05 -3.36
C VAL A 384 15.04 -27.20 -4.35
N ASP A 385 15.77 -28.28 -4.04
CA ASP A 385 15.85 -29.48 -4.89
C ASP A 385 16.14 -29.14 -6.38
N ASP A 386 17.13 -28.26 -6.58
CA ASP A 386 17.59 -27.73 -7.87
C ASP A 386 16.57 -26.88 -8.66
N MET A 387 15.48 -26.46 -8.02
CA MET A 387 14.49 -25.56 -8.59
C MET A 387 14.53 -24.18 -7.92
N ALA A 388 14.58 -23.12 -8.74
CA ALA A 388 14.53 -21.73 -8.27
C ALA A 388 13.10 -21.37 -7.81
N ILE A 389 12.93 -21.05 -6.53
CA ILE A 389 11.60 -20.86 -5.90
C ILE A 389 11.45 -19.52 -5.18
N GLY A 390 12.46 -18.65 -5.24
CA GLY A 390 12.42 -17.40 -4.51
C GLY A 390 13.63 -16.53 -4.72
N GLY A 391 13.67 -15.41 -3.99
CA GLY A 391 14.87 -14.62 -3.80
C GLY A 391 15.00 -14.08 -2.38
N VAL A 392 16.24 -13.81 -1.99
CA VAL A 392 16.60 -13.08 -0.78
C VAL A 392 17.31 -11.80 -1.19
N TRP A 393 16.91 -10.68 -0.62
CA TRP A 393 17.58 -9.41 -0.77
C TRP A 393 17.99 -8.87 0.59
N THR A 394 19.26 -8.51 0.73
CA THR A 394 19.81 -7.97 1.98
C THR A 394 20.42 -6.59 1.73
N GLU A 395 20.15 -5.63 2.62
CA GLU A 395 20.79 -4.30 2.63
C GLU A 395 21.17 -3.87 4.04
N THR A 396 22.10 -2.90 4.15
CA THR A 396 22.38 -2.22 5.41
C THR A 396 21.47 -1.00 5.55
N LEU A 397 20.79 -0.87 6.68
CA LEU A 397 20.00 0.29 7.07
C LEU A 397 20.81 1.16 8.02
N ASN A 398 20.96 2.45 7.69
CA ASN A 398 21.54 3.51 8.54
C ASN A 398 22.90 3.16 9.19
N GLY A 399 23.62 2.17 8.65
CA GLY A 399 24.94 1.73 9.10
C GLY A 399 24.95 0.72 10.25
N ASP A 400 23.85 0.57 10.99
CA ASP A 400 23.77 -0.19 12.25
C ASP A 400 22.79 -1.37 12.22
N ARG A 401 21.94 -1.44 11.18
CA ARG A 401 20.94 -2.48 11.00
C ARG A 401 21.05 -3.15 9.65
N VAL A 402 20.51 -4.36 9.58
CA VAL A 402 20.40 -5.13 8.35
C VAL A 402 18.93 -5.42 8.10
N ARG A 403 18.49 -5.13 6.87
CA ARG A 403 17.20 -5.54 6.34
C ARG A 403 17.42 -6.74 5.44
N THR A 404 16.64 -7.79 5.63
CA THR A 404 16.62 -8.96 4.75
C THR A 404 15.18 -9.24 4.34
N ARG A 405 14.89 -9.22 3.03
CA ARG A 405 13.62 -9.66 2.45
C ARG A 405 13.77 -11.04 1.84
N ILE A 406 12.82 -11.91 2.10
CA ILE A 406 12.74 -13.28 1.58
C ILE A 406 11.41 -13.36 0.84
N ALA A 407 11.44 -13.52 -0.49
CA ALA A 407 10.25 -13.64 -1.31
C ALA A 407 10.20 -15.03 -1.97
N LEU A 408 9.07 -15.71 -1.84
CA LEU A 408 8.79 -17.00 -2.48
C LEU A 408 7.78 -16.81 -3.62
N VAL A 409 7.94 -17.60 -4.69
CA VAL A 409 6.91 -17.66 -5.73
C VAL A 409 5.60 -18.25 -5.22
N PRO A 410 4.49 -17.98 -5.91
CA PRO A 410 3.23 -18.68 -5.69
C PRO A 410 3.39 -20.19 -5.52
N THR A 411 2.58 -20.78 -4.64
CA THR A 411 2.48 -22.24 -4.50
C THR A 411 1.53 -22.83 -5.54
N ALA A 412 0.70 -22.00 -6.16
CA ALA A 412 -0.12 -22.36 -7.31
C ALA A 412 0.64 -22.15 -8.63
N ALA A 413 0.54 -23.13 -9.53
CA ALA A 413 1.07 -23.01 -10.88
C ALA A 413 0.01 -22.43 -11.83
N THR A 414 0.32 -21.33 -12.51
CA THR A 414 -0.54 -20.80 -13.60
C THR A 414 -0.32 -21.52 -14.92
N ARG A 415 0.80 -22.26 -15.06
CA ARG A 415 1.18 -23.00 -16.26
C ARG A 415 1.93 -24.28 -15.88
N PRO A 416 1.91 -25.32 -16.73
CA PRO A 416 2.77 -26.49 -16.55
C PRO A 416 4.25 -26.09 -16.52
N ARG A 417 5.03 -26.73 -15.66
CA ARG A 417 6.51 -26.59 -15.56
C ARG A 417 7.03 -25.23 -15.06
N VAL A 418 6.18 -24.39 -14.49
CA VAL A 418 6.63 -23.20 -13.75
C VAL A 418 7.06 -23.65 -12.35
N PRO A 419 8.23 -23.21 -11.84
CA PRO A 419 8.60 -23.43 -10.46
C PRO A 419 7.55 -22.91 -9.47
N ILE A 420 7.21 -23.74 -8.49
CA ILE A 420 6.34 -23.36 -7.37
C ILE A 420 7.09 -23.50 -6.06
N ALA A 421 6.80 -22.65 -5.09
CA ALA A 421 7.39 -22.76 -3.76
C ALA A 421 6.75 -23.94 -3.01
N PRO A 422 7.52 -24.71 -2.21
CA PRO A 422 6.96 -25.67 -1.28
C PRO A 422 5.96 -25.01 -0.32
N PHE A 423 4.72 -25.51 -0.31
CA PHE A 423 3.74 -25.10 0.69
C PHE A 423 3.98 -25.83 2.02
N GLY A 424 3.51 -25.24 3.13
CA GLY A 424 3.61 -25.81 4.47
C GLY A 424 4.29 -24.88 5.46
N LYS A 425 4.81 -25.46 6.55
CA LYS A 425 5.47 -24.72 7.63
C LYS A 425 6.96 -24.54 7.30
N TRP A 426 7.29 -23.39 6.74
CA TRP A 426 8.66 -22.89 6.75
C TRP A 426 9.04 -22.54 8.19
N ARG A 427 10.33 -22.55 8.52
CA ARG A 427 10.80 -22.17 9.86
C ARG A 427 11.88 -21.13 9.73
N LEU A 428 11.79 -20.07 10.53
CA LEU A 428 12.77 -19.01 10.66
C LEU A 428 13.34 -19.04 12.08
N ALA A 429 14.66 -18.95 12.23
CA ALA A 429 15.32 -19.00 13.53
C ALA A 429 16.39 -17.92 13.65
N CYS A 430 16.54 -17.39 14.85
CA CYS A 430 17.51 -16.35 15.20
C CYS A 430 18.53 -16.89 16.21
N ASP A 431 19.82 -16.78 15.89
CA ASP A 431 20.90 -17.06 16.85
C ASP A 431 21.46 -15.76 17.50
N GLY A 432 20.98 -14.60 17.04
CA GLY A 432 21.33 -13.26 17.54
C GLY A 432 20.38 -12.76 18.62
N ASP A 433 20.64 -11.56 19.14
CA ASP A 433 19.91 -11.05 20.31
C ASP A 433 18.44 -10.75 20.03
N ALA A 434 18.12 -10.09 18.91
CA ALA A 434 16.76 -9.74 18.54
C ALA A 434 16.60 -9.48 17.03
N ALA A 435 15.60 -10.13 16.43
CA ALA A 435 15.16 -9.84 15.07
C ALA A 435 13.64 -9.62 15.06
N ASP A 436 13.20 -8.55 14.40
CA ASP A 436 11.80 -8.31 14.08
C ASP A 436 11.51 -8.78 12.65
N LEU A 437 10.39 -9.49 12.49
CA LEU A 437 9.99 -10.12 11.24
C LEU A 437 8.57 -9.69 10.89
N TRP A 438 8.34 -9.34 9.64
CA TRP A 438 7.02 -9.03 9.11
C TRP A 438 6.73 -9.84 7.86
N ILE A 439 5.52 -10.38 7.73
CA ILE A 439 5.00 -10.82 6.44
C ILE A 439 4.52 -9.57 5.72
N LEU A 440 5.09 -9.29 4.55
CA LEU A 440 4.72 -8.13 3.75
C LEU A 440 3.39 -8.41 3.04
N ARG A 441 2.41 -7.60 3.38
CA ARG A 441 1.04 -7.64 2.85
C ARG A 441 0.46 -6.22 2.81
N ASP A 442 -0.19 -5.90 1.70
CA ASP A 442 -1.05 -4.73 1.53
C ASP A 442 -2.49 -5.05 1.97
N GLU A 443 -3.18 -4.04 2.49
CA GLU A 443 -4.56 -4.07 3.00
C GLU A 443 -5.62 -4.04 1.91
N THR A 444 -5.22 -4.07 0.64
CA THR A 444 -6.13 -4.00 -0.49
C THR A 444 -6.98 -5.27 -0.56
N GLY A 445 -8.13 -5.26 0.12
CA GLY A 445 -9.14 -6.32 0.13
C GLY A 445 -9.84 -6.57 -1.21
N PHE A 446 -9.17 -6.30 -2.33
CA PHE A 446 -9.62 -6.73 -3.65
C PHE A 446 -9.42 -8.24 -3.73
N GLU A 447 -10.45 -8.97 -3.28
CA GLU A 447 -10.47 -10.42 -3.37
C GLU A 447 -10.07 -10.85 -4.78
N ALA A 448 -8.95 -11.58 -4.81
CA ALA A 448 -8.34 -12.14 -5.99
C ALA A 448 -9.38 -12.89 -6.82
N ASP A 449 -9.16 -12.92 -8.14
CA ASP A 449 -9.87 -13.80 -9.07
C ASP A 449 -10.21 -15.13 -8.37
N PRO A 450 -11.49 -15.52 -8.21
CA PRO A 450 -11.86 -16.73 -7.48
C PRO A 450 -11.27 -18.00 -8.10
N PHE A 451 -10.79 -17.93 -9.34
CA PHE A 451 -10.05 -18.99 -10.03
C PHE A 451 -8.53 -18.94 -9.80
N GLN A 452 -8.02 -17.87 -9.17
CA GLN A 452 -6.63 -17.67 -8.75
C GLN A 452 -6.57 -17.13 -7.32
N PRO A 453 -7.04 -17.92 -6.33
CA PRO A 453 -7.13 -17.44 -4.96
C PRO A 453 -5.75 -17.03 -4.42
N GLN A 454 -5.69 -15.85 -3.83
CA GLN A 454 -4.55 -15.39 -3.06
C GLN A 454 -4.82 -15.72 -1.60
N ARG A 455 -3.96 -16.53 -0.99
CA ARG A 455 -4.18 -17.07 0.35
C ARG A 455 -3.13 -16.48 1.30
N PRO A 456 -3.55 -15.76 2.35
CA PRO A 456 -2.58 -15.12 3.24
C PRO A 456 -1.73 -16.17 3.95
N SER A 457 -0.42 -15.95 3.98
CA SER A 457 0.48 -16.64 4.91
C SER A 457 0.49 -15.93 6.26
N TRP A 458 0.92 -16.64 7.30
CA TRP A 458 1.01 -16.09 8.66
C TRP A 458 2.17 -16.69 9.44
N PHE A 459 2.58 -16.03 10.52
CA PHE A 459 3.49 -16.61 11.48
C PHE A 459 2.76 -17.52 12.48
N GLU A 460 3.34 -18.68 12.75
CA GLU A 460 2.75 -19.72 13.58
C GLU A 460 3.65 -20.00 14.80
N ASP A 461 3.13 -19.67 15.99
CA ASP A 461 3.66 -20.11 17.28
C ASP A 461 2.52 -20.74 18.10
N HIS A 462 2.75 -21.93 18.64
CA HIS A 462 1.83 -22.62 19.54
C HIS A 462 1.47 -21.82 20.80
N ARG A 463 2.31 -20.86 21.20
CA ARG A 463 2.07 -19.96 22.34
C ARG A 463 1.14 -18.79 22.00
N TYR A 464 0.82 -18.56 20.71
CA TYR A 464 -0.01 -17.42 20.32
C TYR A 464 -1.46 -17.62 20.75
N ASN A 465 -1.98 -16.63 21.48
CA ASN A 465 -3.38 -16.60 21.92
C ASN A 465 -4.20 -15.78 20.93
N VAL A 466 -5.07 -16.45 20.17
CA VAL A 466 -6.03 -15.78 19.27
C VAL A 466 -7.15 -15.11 20.07
N LYS A 467 -7.56 -15.73 21.19
CA LYS A 467 -8.68 -15.30 22.00
C LYS A 467 -8.26 -14.98 23.43
N ASP A 468 -8.95 -14.02 24.03
CA ASP A 468 -8.82 -13.70 25.44
C ASP A 468 -9.58 -14.71 26.34
N LYS A 469 -9.57 -14.47 27.64
CA LYS A 469 -10.27 -15.30 28.65
C LYS A 469 -11.80 -15.32 28.49
N PHE A 470 -12.38 -14.40 27.72
CA PHE A 470 -13.81 -14.30 27.45
C PHE A 470 -14.18 -14.89 26.07
N GLY A 471 -13.21 -15.37 25.31
CA GLY A 471 -13.41 -15.92 23.97
C GLY A 471 -13.50 -14.85 22.87
N MET A 472 -13.23 -13.59 23.20
CA MET A 472 -13.13 -12.47 22.24
C MET A 472 -11.73 -12.44 21.62
N PRO A 473 -11.52 -11.83 20.44
CA PRO A 473 -10.17 -11.63 19.92
C PRO A 473 -9.29 -10.92 20.95
N ALA A 474 -8.13 -11.51 21.28
CA ALA A 474 -7.23 -10.87 22.22
C ALA A 474 -6.64 -9.60 21.61
N LEU A 475 -6.52 -8.53 22.40
CA LEU A 475 -5.97 -7.24 21.95
C LEU A 475 -4.52 -7.04 22.37
N GLU A 476 -4.06 -7.80 23.37
CA GLU A 476 -2.74 -7.68 23.98
C GLU A 476 -1.94 -8.98 23.81
N ASP A 477 -0.61 -8.86 23.83
CA ASP A 477 0.28 -10.00 23.92
C ASP A 477 0.34 -10.54 25.35
N ALA A 478 -0.30 -11.68 25.58
CA ALA A 478 -0.35 -12.33 26.89
C ALA A 478 0.03 -13.83 26.80
N PRO A 479 0.71 -14.37 27.82
CA PRO A 479 1.03 -15.79 27.86
C PRO A 479 -0.24 -16.62 28.13
N HIS A 480 -0.25 -17.89 27.70
CA HIS A 480 -1.36 -18.83 28.00
C HIS A 480 -1.62 -18.97 29.49
N ARG A 481 -0.55 -19.00 30.30
CA ARG A 481 -0.61 -19.07 31.75
C ARG A 481 0.34 -18.05 32.36
N PRO A 482 0.02 -17.49 33.55
CA PRO A 482 0.96 -16.65 34.28
C PRO A 482 2.31 -17.36 34.47
N GLY A 483 3.40 -16.74 34.02
CA GLY A 483 4.76 -17.27 34.10
C GLY A 483 5.24 -18.04 32.86
N ASP A 484 4.37 -18.38 31.91
CA ASP A 484 4.79 -18.93 30.62
C ASP A 484 5.50 -17.84 29.79
N PRO A 485 6.46 -18.21 28.92
CA PRO A 485 7.05 -17.27 27.98
C PRO A 485 5.98 -16.77 27.00
N LEU A 486 6.08 -15.51 26.60
CA LEU A 486 5.21 -14.96 25.57
C LEU A 486 5.45 -15.66 24.22
N SER A 487 4.42 -15.65 23.38
CA SER A 487 4.52 -16.00 21.97
C SER A 487 5.57 -15.14 21.26
N VAL A 488 6.31 -15.71 20.29
CA VAL A 488 7.16 -14.89 19.41
C VAL A 488 6.37 -14.14 18.36
N VAL A 489 5.17 -14.62 18.01
CA VAL A 489 4.21 -13.87 17.20
C VAL A 489 3.58 -12.80 18.09
N ARG A 490 3.60 -11.55 17.61
CA ARG A 490 3.27 -10.35 18.38
C ARG A 490 2.11 -9.59 17.75
N ARG A 491 1.37 -8.89 18.60
CA ARG A 491 0.39 -7.85 18.22
C ARG A 491 1.04 -6.47 18.18
N ASP A 492 1.93 -6.21 19.13
CA ASP A 492 2.68 -4.96 19.20
C ASP A 492 3.65 -4.89 18.03
N GLY A 493 3.59 -3.82 17.22
CA GLY A 493 4.37 -3.72 15.99
C GLY A 493 3.64 -4.26 14.74
N SER A 494 2.34 -4.51 14.84
CA SER A 494 1.46 -4.79 13.69
C SER A 494 1.03 -3.52 12.92
N ALA A 495 1.34 -2.33 13.43
CA ALA A 495 1.03 -1.06 12.77
C ALA A 495 1.71 -0.94 11.42
N SER A 496 1.08 -0.16 10.54
CA SER A 496 1.69 0.18 9.27
C SER A 496 3.04 0.84 9.49
N VAL A 497 4.01 0.60 8.60
CA VAL A 497 5.29 1.32 8.63
C VAL A 497 5.13 2.83 8.54
N LEU A 498 4.08 3.32 7.88
CA LEU A 498 3.77 4.74 7.83
C LEU A 498 3.32 5.31 9.17
N ALA A 499 2.80 4.46 10.06
CA ALA A 499 2.41 4.84 11.41
C ALA A 499 3.61 5.25 12.28
N SER A 500 4.83 4.93 11.85
CA SER A 500 6.06 5.28 12.57
C SER A 500 6.57 6.69 12.29
N SER A 501 5.86 7.48 11.50
CA SER A 501 6.25 8.87 11.23
C SER A 501 6.27 9.71 12.49
N THR A 502 7.27 10.59 12.57
CA THR A 502 7.38 11.63 13.60
C THR A 502 7.05 13.01 13.06
N ASN A 503 6.68 13.12 11.79
CA ASN A 503 6.31 14.38 11.16
C ASN A 503 4.89 14.77 11.58
N GLY A 504 4.74 15.93 12.23
CA GLY A 504 3.44 16.43 12.70
C GLY A 504 2.41 16.74 11.61
N GLN A 505 2.80 16.74 10.32
CA GLN A 505 1.87 16.81 9.19
C GLN A 505 1.25 15.45 8.84
N ILE A 506 1.73 14.34 9.43
CA ILE A 506 1.17 13.00 9.23
C ILE A 506 0.36 12.62 10.48
N ARG A 507 -0.93 12.39 10.28
CA ARG A 507 -1.93 12.04 11.31
C ARG A 507 -2.32 10.59 11.14
N VAL A 508 -1.89 9.74 12.08
CA VAL A 508 -2.15 8.30 12.03
C VAL A 508 -3.34 8.00 12.92
N VAL A 509 -4.33 7.28 12.40
CA VAL A 509 -5.63 7.14 13.05
C VAL A 509 -5.93 5.70 13.43
N THR A 510 -6.27 5.50 14.70
CA THR A 510 -6.76 4.23 15.24
C THR A 510 -8.29 4.18 15.22
N ALA A 511 -8.86 3.07 14.75
CA ALA A 511 -10.28 2.80 14.93
C ALA A 511 -10.55 2.34 16.36
N VAL A 512 -11.50 2.99 17.04
CA VAL A 512 -11.92 2.62 18.40
C VAL A 512 -13.39 2.22 18.45
N LEU A 513 -13.74 1.39 19.43
CA LEU A 513 -15.11 1.03 19.80
C LEU A 513 -15.76 2.17 20.59
N GLY A 514 -17.06 2.07 20.87
CA GLY A 514 -17.81 3.10 21.61
C GLY A 514 -17.37 3.31 23.04
N ASP A 515 -16.69 2.33 23.64
CA ASP A 515 -16.07 2.42 24.96
C ASP A 515 -14.65 3.02 24.93
N GLY A 516 -14.16 3.41 23.75
CA GLY A 516 -12.82 3.98 23.54
C GLY A 516 -11.70 2.94 23.40
N GLN A 517 -11.98 1.65 23.57
CA GLN A 517 -10.99 0.60 23.31
C GLN A 517 -10.66 0.50 21.82
N PRO A 518 -9.44 0.10 21.44
CA PRO A 518 -9.13 -0.17 20.03
C PRO A 518 -10.04 -1.25 19.47
N ALA A 519 -10.47 -1.07 18.22
CA ALA A 519 -11.19 -2.12 17.52
C ALA A 519 -10.32 -3.38 17.41
N PHE A 520 -10.93 -4.57 17.41
CA PHE A 520 -10.20 -5.84 17.46
C PHE A 520 -9.26 -6.10 16.26
N TYR A 521 -9.44 -5.35 15.17
CA TYR A 521 -8.58 -5.39 13.99
C TYR A 521 -7.52 -4.28 13.99
N ALA A 522 -7.67 -3.22 14.79
CA ALA A 522 -6.81 -2.05 14.72
C ALA A 522 -5.40 -2.39 15.19
N SER A 523 -4.43 -2.25 14.29
CA SER A 523 -3.03 -2.54 14.58
C SER A 523 -2.48 -1.69 15.74
N MET A 524 -1.38 -2.17 16.34
CA MET A 524 -0.69 -1.52 17.44
C MET A 524 0.73 -1.10 17.07
N LEU A 525 1.17 0.04 17.59
CA LEU A 525 2.55 0.50 17.51
C LEU A 525 3.51 -0.48 18.22
N PRO A 526 4.83 -0.40 17.98
CA PRO A 526 5.82 -1.32 18.59
C PRO A 526 5.84 -1.35 20.12
N ASN A 527 5.30 -0.31 20.75
CA ASN A 527 5.20 -0.17 22.21
C ASN A 527 3.84 -0.66 22.76
N GLY A 528 3.01 -1.29 21.93
CA GLY A 528 1.67 -1.78 22.28
C GLY A 528 0.60 -0.69 22.41
N GLN A 529 0.91 0.54 22.01
CA GLN A 529 -0.05 1.64 22.05
C GLN A 529 -0.78 1.81 20.72
N THR A 530 -1.95 2.43 20.78
CA THR A 530 -2.66 2.97 19.62
C THR A 530 -1.95 4.24 19.12
N ALA A 531 -2.27 4.71 17.92
CA ALA A 531 -1.87 6.04 17.48
C ALA A 531 -2.51 7.14 18.35
N ASP A 532 -1.90 8.32 18.32
CA ASP A 532 -2.35 9.51 19.07
C ASP A 532 -3.76 9.95 18.66
N ASP A 533 -4.08 9.85 17.36
CA ASP A 533 -5.42 10.09 16.87
C ASP A 533 -6.25 8.80 16.89
N SER A 534 -7.49 8.94 17.35
CA SER A 534 -8.48 7.87 17.32
C SER A 534 -9.84 8.38 16.87
N MET A 535 -10.60 7.48 16.24
CA MET A 535 -11.94 7.79 15.78
C MET A 535 -12.85 6.57 15.92
N SER A 536 -14.01 6.79 16.54
CA SER A 536 -15.06 5.77 16.61
C SER A 536 -15.83 5.68 15.30
N LEU A 537 -16.31 4.48 14.97
CA LEU A 537 -17.22 4.25 13.85
C LEU A 537 -18.69 4.15 14.28
N GLU A 538 -18.96 4.17 15.60
CA GLU A 538 -20.26 3.84 16.19
C GLU A 538 -21.29 4.97 16.23
N ASP A 539 -20.96 6.18 15.78
CA ASP A 539 -21.93 7.28 15.74
C ASP A 539 -23.20 6.89 14.99
N ALA A 540 -24.34 7.33 15.53
CA ALA A 540 -25.71 7.01 15.12
C ALA A 540 -25.80 6.75 13.60
N ALA A 541 -25.77 5.47 13.23
CA ALA A 541 -26.08 5.07 11.86
C ALA A 541 -27.44 5.71 11.53
N PRO A 542 -27.59 6.36 10.35
CA PRO A 542 -28.91 6.83 9.94
C PRO A 542 -29.88 5.65 10.06
N SER A 543 -31.05 5.89 10.67
CA SER A 543 -31.93 4.84 11.16
C SER A 543 -32.05 3.70 10.14
N MET A 544 -31.81 2.45 10.57
CA MET A 544 -31.81 1.29 9.67
C MET A 544 -33.13 1.09 8.90
N ALA A 545 -34.19 1.82 9.25
CA ALA A 545 -35.51 1.76 8.64
C ALA A 545 -35.59 2.33 7.20
N THR A 546 -34.57 3.02 6.68
CA THR A 546 -34.63 3.70 5.37
C THR A 546 -33.83 3.07 4.23
N TYR A 547 -33.14 1.94 4.44
CA TYR A 547 -32.21 1.42 3.42
C TYR A 547 -32.36 -0.09 3.16
N ASP A 548 -32.30 -0.47 1.89
CA ASP A 548 -32.14 -1.85 1.44
C ASP A 548 -30.69 -2.30 1.70
N LEU A 549 -30.42 -2.80 2.91
CA LEU A 549 -29.10 -3.34 3.25
C LEU A 549 -28.88 -4.67 2.50
N GLN A 550 -27.87 -4.71 1.62
CA GLN A 550 -27.43 -5.97 1.02
C GLN A 550 -26.65 -6.77 2.07
N PRO A 551 -26.99 -8.05 2.32
CA PRO A 551 -26.29 -8.87 3.30
C PRO A 551 -24.93 -9.29 2.73
N ILE A 552 -23.88 -8.55 3.05
CA ILE A 552 -22.50 -8.96 2.75
C ILE A 552 -21.68 -8.82 4.02
N GLY A 553 -21.28 -9.95 4.61
CA GLY A 553 -20.30 -10.02 5.70
C GLY A 553 -20.85 -9.98 7.14
N PRO A 554 -19.98 -10.24 8.14
CA PRO A 554 -20.37 -10.39 9.55
C PRO A 554 -21.09 -9.15 10.08
N PHE A 555 -21.94 -9.33 11.10
CA PHE A 555 -22.85 -8.31 11.66
C PHE A 555 -22.18 -7.05 12.27
N LEU A 556 -20.86 -6.90 12.15
CA LEU A 556 -20.05 -5.81 12.71
C LEU A 556 -19.60 -4.88 11.59
N GLY A 557 -19.73 -3.56 11.80
CA GLY A 557 -19.29 -2.54 10.86
C GLY A 557 -20.36 -1.50 10.52
N ARG A 558 -19.90 -0.35 10.02
CA ARG A 558 -20.73 0.80 9.63
C ARG A 558 -21.30 0.58 8.24
N ALA A 559 -22.55 1.02 8.03
CA ALA A 559 -23.17 1.02 6.71
C ALA A 559 -22.57 2.14 5.86
N VAL A 560 -21.84 1.77 4.80
CA VAL A 560 -21.17 2.67 3.86
C VAL A 560 -21.76 2.56 2.46
N LEU A 561 -21.60 3.61 1.67
CA LEU A 561 -22.20 3.77 0.35
C LEU A 561 -21.55 2.88 -0.72
N GLY A 562 -22.39 2.30 -1.56
CA GLY A 562 -22.02 1.60 -2.79
C GLY A 562 -21.74 2.51 -3.99
N ASN A 563 -21.33 1.92 -5.10
CA ASN A 563 -21.02 2.67 -6.32
C ASN A 563 -22.28 3.09 -7.09
N GLY A 564 -22.34 4.35 -7.52
CA GLY A 564 -23.33 4.82 -8.50
C GLY A 564 -24.81 4.62 -8.14
N GLY A 565 -25.13 4.33 -6.88
CA GLY A 565 -26.47 3.95 -6.43
C GLY A 565 -26.73 4.25 -4.96
N LYS A 566 -27.93 3.88 -4.48
CA LYS A 566 -28.38 4.07 -3.09
C LYS A 566 -27.94 2.94 -2.14
N ASP A 567 -27.39 1.86 -2.70
CA ASP A 567 -27.08 0.65 -1.95
C ASP A 567 -25.99 0.93 -0.91
N ARG A 568 -26.08 0.23 0.21
CA ARG A 568 -25.13 0.33 1.31
C ARG A 568 -24.62 -1.04 1.73
N PHE A 569 -23.35 -1.06 2.14
CA PHE A 569 -22.59 -2.25 2.54
C PHE A 569 -22.10 -2.09 3.97
N ARG A 570 -21.95 -3.17 4.72
CA ARG A 570 -21.26 -3.10 6.02
C ARG A 570 -19.75 -3.17 5.78
N ALA A 571 -19.05 -2.19 6.31
CA ALA A 571 -17.59 -2.16 6.30
C ALA A 571 -17.05 -1.83 7.68
N ALA A 572 -15.88 -2.41 7.99
CA ALA A 572 -15.08 -2.10 9.16
C ALA A 572 -13.63 -1.95 8.71
N GLY A 573 -12.87 -1.11 9.40
CA GLY A 573 -11.47 -0.87 9.08
C GLY A 573 -10.97 0.46 9.62
N THR A 574 -9.66 0.56 9.84
CA THR A 574 -8.98 1.79 10.22
C THR A 574 -9.02 2.84 9.11
N SER A 575 -9.20 2.43 7.84
CA SER A 575 -9.43 3.33 6.71
C SER A 575 -10.70 4.18 6.88
N LEU A 576 -11.79 3.60 7.38
CA LEU A 576 -13.03 4.35 7.67
C LEU A 576 -12.81 5.37 8.80
N ALA A 577 -12.01 5.00 9.82
CA ALA A 577 -11.70 5.87 10.94
C ALA A 577 -10.83 7.05 10.49
N SER A 578 -9.80 6.80 9.67
CA SER A 578 -8.95 7.84 9.09
C SER A 578 -9.73 8.76 8.14
N ALA A 579 -10.67 8.23 7.36
CA ALA A 579 -11.53 9.03 6.48
C ALA A 579 -12.39 10.03 7.26
N ARG A 580 -13.01 9.61 8.36
CA ARG A 580 -13.71 10.53 9.26
C ARG A 580 -12.77 11.54 9.91
N MET A 581 -11.56 11.13 10.29
CA MET A 581 -10.60 12.07 10.87
C MET A 581 -10.19 13.14 9.86
N ALA A 582 -10.00 12.77 8.59
CA ALA A 582 -9.71 13.74 7.53
C ALA A 582 -10.83 14.79 7.38
N GLY A 583 -12.10 14.38 7.40
CA GLY A 583 -13.22 15.32 7.42
C GLY A 583 -13.27 16.19 8.68
N LYS A 584 -12.98 15.61 9.85
CA LYS A 584 -12.91 16.36 11.12
C LYS A 584 -11.78 17.39 11.14
N ILE A 585 -10.58 17.04 10.68
CA ILE A 585 -9.41 17.94 10.58
C ILE A 585 -9.72 19.10 9.62
N ALA A 586 -10.48 18.84 8.56
CA ALA A 586 -10.92 19.87 7.62
C ALA A 586 -11.97 20.83 8.20
N SER A 587 -12.59 20.49 9.34
CA SER A 587 -13.58 21.34 10.04
C SER A 587 -13.00 22.13 11.21
N MET A 588 -11.73 21.88 11.57
CA MET A 588 -10.99 22.62 12.60
C MET A 588 -10.24 23.77 11.96
#